data_AF-A0A2V9IKF7-F1
#
_entry.id   AF-A0A2V9IKF7-F1
#
_cell.length_a   1.000
_cell.length_b   1.000
_cell.length_c   1.000
_cell.angle_alpha   90.00
_cell.angle_beta   90.00
_cell.angle_gamma   90.00
#
_symmetry.space_group_name_H-M   'P 1'
#
loop_
_entity.id
_entity.type
_entity.pdbx_description
1 polymer ?
#
loop_
_entity_poly.entity_id
_entity_poly.type
_entity_poly.pdbx_seq_one_letter_code
_entity_poly.pdbx_strand_id
1 'polypeptide(L)'
;MARAAFRPQLHPLFDRFRNQEARTATVKFSFLWKDEQFQFVVSQGDGESRFPVQWAFGSGRHAVTFVSKMGGGAYLESRVSYYPEIGRLDFTPGRDSTEFGSLQQAAGHINERAESFRCISCHTTGSRMDPGEQEIVLGELGVRCEACHGPGLAHFEAVKRGDRDRAAKAVGSFKGDSAEEV
;
A
#
# COMPACT_ATOMS: atom_id res chain seq x y z
N MET A 1 2.34 -7.74 15.29
CA MET A 1 1.82 -7.50 13.92
C MET A 1 2.22 -6.11 13.49
N ALA A 2 2.92 -5.98 12.36
CA ALA A 2 3.39 -4.70 11.90
C ALA A 2 2.30 -3.97 11.11
N ARG A 3 2.08 -2.70 11.47
CA ARG A 3 1.17 -1.77 10.82
C ARG A 3 1.79 -1.24 9.52
N ALA A 4 1.92 -2.11 8.51
CA ALA A 4 2.63 -1.76 7.27
C ALA A 4 1.72 -1.15 6.19
N ALA A 5 0.44 -1.48 6.14
CA ALA A 5 -0.51 -0.84 5.24
C ALA A 5 -1.91 -0.77 5.83
N PHE A 6 -2.71 0.18 5.32
CA PHE A 6 -4.06 0.48 5.78
C PHE A 6 -4.96 0.87 4.61
N ARG A 7 -6.26 0.65 4.75
CA ARG A 7 -7.24 1.51 4.06
C ARG A 7 -7.05 2.93 4.60
N PRO A 8 -6.97 3.98 3.77
CA PRO A 8 -6.60 5.32 4.23
C PRO A 8 -7.38 5.79 5.46
N GLN A 9 -8.70 5.65 5.45
CA GLN A 9 -9.60 6.07 6.53
C GLN A 9 -9.43 5.30 7.85
N LEU A 10 -8.74 4.16 7.82
CA LEU A 10 -8.43 3.37 9.02
C LEU A 10 -6.99 3.62 9.52
N HIS A 11 -6.22 4.46 8.83
CA HIS A 11 -4.87 4.81 9.27
C HIS A 11 -4.95 5.72 10.52
N PRO A 12 -4.16 5.49 11.59
CA PRO A 12 -4.21 6.32 12.81
C PRO A 12 -3.91 7.81 12.60
N LEU A 13 -3.24 8.15 11.51
CA LEU A 13 -2.91 9.52 11.11
C LEU A 13 -3.85 10.09 10.04
N PHE A 14 -4.97 9.42 9.74
CA PHE A 14 -5.88 9.82 8.67
C PHE A 14 -6.30 11.28 8.75
N ASP A 15 -6.69 11.76 9.93
CA ASP A 15 -7.11 13.15 10.13
C ASP A 15 -5.99 14.17 9.91
N ARG A 16 -4.72 13.75 9.97
CA ARG A 16 -3.56 14.62 9.77
C ARG A 16 -3.17 14.76 8.29
N PHE A 17 -3.46 13.73 7.49
CA PHE A 17 -3.11 13.73 6.06
C PHE A 17 -4.30 13.90 5.13
N ARG A 18 -5.54 13.74 5.61
CA ARG A 18 -6.73 14.06 4.82
C ARG A 18 -6.76 15.56 4.59
N ASN A 19 -7.07 15.98 3.37
CA ASN A 19 -7.15 17.38 2.96
C ASN A 19 -5.81 18.14 3.07
N GLN A 20 -4.67 17.45 2.96
CA GLN A 20 -3.34 18.06 2.86
C GLN A 20 -2.97 18.38 1.40
N GLU A 21 -2.07 19.35 1.25
CA GLU A 21 -1.53 19.75 -0.05
C GLU A 21 -0.02 19.95 0.01
N ALA A 22 0.66 19.64 -1.10
CA ALA A 22 2.03 20.04 -1.37
C ALA A 22 2.09 20.70 -2.75
N ARG A 23 3.06 21.58 -2.97
CA ARG A 23 3.19 22.31 -4.24
C ARG A 23 4.65 22.47 -4.63
N THR A 24 4.89 22.42 -5.94
CA THR A 24 6.09 23.00 -6.56
C THR A 24 5.76 24.37 -7.11
N ALA A 25 6.66 24.95 -7.91
CA ALA A 25 6.39 26.19 -8.63
C ALA A 25 5.21 26.06 -9.61
N THR A 26 4.96 24.87 -10.16
CA THR A 26 3.99 24.67 -11.27
C THR A 26 2.94 23.60 -10.98
N VAL A 27 3.22 22.64 -10.11
CA VAL A 27 2.34 21.49 -9.85
C VAL A 27 1.85 21.52 -8.41
N LYS A 28 0.56 21.25 -8.22
CA LYS A 28 -0.08 21.09 -6.92
C LYS A 28 -0.51 19.63 -6.74
N PHE A 29 -0.21 19.09 -5.58
CA PHE A 29 -0.57 17.76 -5.09
C PHE A 29 -1.57 17.93 -3.95
N SER A 30 -2.74 17.31 -4.03
CA SER A 30 -3.79 17.41 -3.00
C SER A 30 -4.33 16.04 -2.66
N PHE A 31 -4.44 15.71 -1.38
CA PHE A 31 -5.16 14.53 -0.93
C PHE A 31 -6.47 14.95 -0.30
N LEU A 32 -7.60 14.59 -0.89
CA LEU A 32 -8.92 15.05 -0.50
C LEU A 32 -9.78 13.90 -0.01
N TRP A 33 -10.49 14.09 1.10
CA TRP A 33 -11.55 13.19 1.52
C TRP A 33 -12.90 13.77 1.11
N LYS A 34 -13.58 13.13 0.16
CA LYS A 34 -14.87 13.57 -0.37
C LYS A 34 -15.71 12.35 -0.74
N ASP A 35 -17.01 12.38 -0.45
CA ASP A 35 -17.96 11.32 -0.84
C ASP A 35 -17.51 9.92 -0.39
N GLU A 36 -17.00 9.83 0.85
CA GLU A 36 -16.41 8.61 1.45
C GLU A 36 -15.23 8.00 0.67
N GLN A 37 -14.60 8.81 -0.20
CA GLN A 37 -13.44 8.41 -0.98
C GLN A 37 -12.24 9.29 -0.65
N PHE A 38 -11.09 8.65 -0.55
CA PHE A 38 -9.82 9.35 -0.46
C PHE A 38 -9.24 9.48 -1.87
N GLN A 39 -9.09 10.71 -2.34
CA GLN A 39 -8.66 11.03 -3.69
C GLN A 39 -7.31 11.75 -3.66
N PHE A 40 -6.43 11.37 -4.57
CA PHE A 40 -5.21 12.10 -4.87
C PHE A 40 -5.40 12.89 -6.14
N VAL A 41 -5.11 14.19 -6.08
CA VAL A 41 -5.39 15.15 -7.14
C VAL A 41 -4.10 15.88 -7.48
N VAL A 42 -3.81 15.95 -8.77
CA VAL A 42 -2.61 16.58 -9.31
C VAL A 42 -3.03 17.60 -10.34
N SER A 43 -2.68 18.87 -10.12
CA SER A 43 -3.10 19.96 -11.00
C SER A 43 -1.93 20.85 -11.41
N GLN A 44 -1.95 21.34 -12.66
CA GLN A 44 -0.99 22.28 -13.24
C GLN A 44 -1.74 23.21 -14.21
N GLY A 45 -1.70 24.52 -13.98
CA GLY A 45 -2.54 25.47 -14.72
C GLY A 45 -4.02 25.10 -14.59
N ASP A 46 -4.71 25.02 -15.74
CA ASP A 46 -6.12 24.60 -15.81
C ASP A 46 -6.31 23.07 -15.89
N GLY A 47 -5.20 22.31 -15.96
CA GLY A 47 -5.24 20.85 -16.05
C GLY A 47 -5.29 20.18 -14.68
N GLU A 48 -6.04 19.08 -14.58
CA GLU A 48 -6.14 18.24 -13.38
C GLU A 48 -6.25 16.75 -13.72
N SER A 49 -5.61 15.90 -12.91
CA SER A 49 -5.80 14.45 -12.90
C SER A 49 -6.15 13.98 -11.49
N ARG A 50 -7.05 12.99 -11.39
CA ARG A 50 -7.54 12.42 -10.13
C ARG A 50 -7.30 10.92 -10.07
N PHE A 51 -6.88 10.45 -8.91
CA PHE A 51 -6.57 9.05 -8.65
C PHE A 51 -7.24 8.62 -7.33
N PRO A 52 -8.05 7.55 -7.33
CA PRO A 52 -8.60 7.02 -6.09
C PRO A 52 -7.48 6.34 -5.30
N VAL A 53 -7.33 6.68 -4.02
CA VAL A 53 -6.30 6.09 -3.15
C VAL A 53 -6.87 4.87 -2.43
N GLN A 54 -6.39 3.67 -2.78
CA GLN A 54 -6.85 2.44 -2.13
C GLN A 54 -6.10 2.15 -0.83
N TRP A 55 -4.82 2.51 -0.78
CA TRP A 55 -3.96 2.12 0.35
C TRP A 55 -3.04 3.24 0.81
N ALA A 56 -2.84 3.28 2.12
CA ALA A 56 -1.82 4.07 2.81
C ALA A 56 -0.74 3.12 3.33
N PHE A 57 0.46 3.20 2.77
CA PHE A 57 1.62 2.38 3.08
C PHE A 57 2.52 3.09 4.08
N GLY A 58 2.97 2.35 5.10
CA GLY A 58 3.75 2.86 6.22
C GLY A 58 2.93 2.89 7.51
N SER A 59 3.63 2.75 8.63
CA SER A 59 3.03 2.80 9.97
C SER A 59 2.73 4.21 10.45
N GLY A 60 3.16 5.23 9.70
CA GLY A 60 3.19 6.61 10.16
C GLY A 60 4.31 6.90 11.18
N ARG A 61 5.36 6.07 11.25
CA ARG A 61 6.56 6.40 12.05
C ARG A 61 7.52 7.33 11.31
N HIS A 62 7.71 7.10 10.02
CA HIS A 62 8.62 7.89 9.18
C HIS A 62 7.85 8.60 8.07
N ALA A 63 7.07 7.84 7.29
CA ALA A 63 6.24 8.36 6.22
C ALA A 63 4.97 7.52 6.07
N VAL A 64 3.98 8.10 5.39
CA VAL A 64 2.84 7.41 4.82
C VAL A 64 2.82 7.72 3.32
N THR A 65 3.04 6.71 2.49
CA THR A 65 2.99 6.81 1.03
C THR A 65 1.67 6.25 0.53
N PHE A 66 1.09 6.85 -0.51
CA PHE A 66 -0.26 6.51 -0.96
C PHE A 66 -0.20 5.74 -2.27
N VAL A 67 -1.02 4.70 -2.39
CA VAL A 67 -1.05 3.82 -3.56
C VAL A 67 -2.44 3.81 -4.19
N SER A 68 -2.48 4.03 -5.50
CA SER A 68 -3.69 4.01 -6.31
C SER A 68 -3.66 2.87 -7.33
N LYS A 69 -4.77 2.19 -7.56
CA LYS A 69 -4.99 1.25 -8.67
C LYS A 69 -5.34 2.05 -9.92
N MET A 70 -4.66 1.77 -11.03
CA MET A 70 -4.79 2.51 -12.29
C MET A 70 -5.56 1.75 -13.38
N GLY A 71 -6.04 0.54 -13.06
CA GLY A 71 -6.56 -0.40 -14.04
C GLY A 71 -5.44 -1.07 -14.84
N GLY A 72 -5.77 -2.11 -15.62
CA GLY A 72 -4.80 -2.78 -16.48
C GLY A 72 -3.66 -3.52 -15.76
N GLY A 73 -3.77 -3.71 -14.44
CA GLY A 73 -2.70 -4.27 -13.60
C GLY A 73 -1.63 -3.26 -13.18
N ALA A 74 -1.83 -1.97 -13.46
CA ALA A 74 -0.91 -0.91 -13.06
C ALA A 74 -1.32 -0.27 -11.73
N TYR A 75 -0.31 0.17 -10.96
CA TYR A 75 -0.49 0.82 -9.66
C TYR A 75 0.40 2.06 -9.58
N LEU A 76 -0.18 3.15 -9.10
CA LEU A 76 0.49 4.42 -8.89
C LEU A 76 0.96 4.51 -7.43
N GLU A 77 2.26 4.62 -7.21
CA GLU A 77 2.82 5.11 -5.95
C GLU A 77 2.93 6.64 -6.01
N SER A 78 2.33 7.35 -5.05
CA SER A 78 2.30 8.82 -5.05
C SER A 78 3.69 9.44 -4.98
N ARG A 79 3.87 10.57 -5.69
CA ARG A 79 5.11 11.37 -5.69
C ARG A 79 5.41 12.01 -4.35
N VAL A 80 4.37 12.24 -3.56
CA VAL A 80 4.48 12.83 -2.23
C VAL A 80 3.99 11.84 -1.18
N SER A 81 4.64 11.85 -0.04
CA SER A 81 4.27 11.10 1.16
C SER A 81 3.98 12.07 2.29
N TYR A 82 3.16 11.65 3.23
CA TYR A 82 2.95 12.40 4.47
C TYR A 82 4.03 12.04 5.48
N TYR A 83 4.75 13.04 5.99
CA TYR A 83 5.81 12.87 6.98
C TYR A 83 5.37 13.39 8.34
N PRO A 84 5.10 12.51 9.32
CA PRO A 84 4.51 12.90 10.60
C PRO A 84 5.40 13.79 11.47
N GLU A 85 6.72 13.69 11.30
CA GLU A 85 7.75 14.49 11.98
C GLU A 85 7.65 15.97 11.61
N ILE A 86 7.47 16.27 10.33
CA ILE A 86 7.31 17.65 9.82
C ILE A 86 5.84 18.07 9.63
N GLY A 87 4.90 17.16 9.89
CA GLY A 87 3.46 17.41 9.87
C GLY A 87 2.88 17.79 8.50
N ARG A 88 3.59 17.48 7.41
CA ARG A 88 3.20 17.88 6.04
C ARG A 88 3.53 16.82 5.00
N LEU A 89 3.02 17.03 3.79
CA LEU A 89 3.45 16.31 2.61
C LEU A 89 4.84 16.80 2.16
N ASP A 90 5.68 15.86 1.73
CA ASP A 90 6.95 16.14 1.06
C ASP A 90 7.21 15.04 0.03
N PHE A 91 8.25 15.19 -0.80
CA PHE A 91 8.54 14.20 -1.84
C PHE A 91 8.87 12.82 -1.27
N THR A 92 8.31 11.79 -1.89
CA THR A 92 8.66 10.39 -1.63
C THR A 92 10.13 10.18 -2.00
N PRO A 93 10.96 9.47 -1.22
CA PRO A 93 12.38 9.33 -1.52
C PRO A 93 12.63 8.65 -2.86
N GLY A 94 13.71 9.03 -3.56
CA GLY A 94 14.00 8.53 -4.91
C GLY A 94 13.09 9.09 -6.01
N ARG A 95 12.33 10.15 -5.71
CA ARG A 95 11.55 10.91 -6.68
C ARG A 95 12.23 12.26 -6.92
N ASP A 96 12.90 12.39 -8.06
CA ASP A 96 13.52 13.65 -8.47
C ASP A 96 12.48 14.72 -8.81
N SER A 97 12.87 15.97 -8.62
CA SER A 97 12.13 17.17 -8.98
C SER A 97 12.42 17.56 -10.44
N THR A 98 11.86 16.86 -11.41
CA THR A 98 12.10 17.18 -12.83
C THR A 98 10.82 17.17 -13.66
N GLU A 99 10.89 17.82 -14.82
CA GLU A 99 9.77 18.01 -15.74
C GLU A 99 9.09 16.69 -16.10
N PHE A 100 7.75 16.72 -16.12
CA PHE A 100 6.92 15.57 -16.46
C PHE A 100 6.17 15.88 -17.76
N GLY A 101 6.09 14.89 -18.66
CA GLY A 101 5.34 15.01 -19.92
C GLY A 101 3.82 14.96 -19.75
N SER A 102 3.32 14.60 -18.57
CA SER A 102 1.88 14.58 -18.24
C SER A 102 1.60 14.70 -16.75
N LEU A 103 0.35 15.03 -16.38
CA LEU A 103 -0.10 15.05 -14.99
C LEU A 103 -0.09 13.66 -14.34
N GLN A 104 -0.28 12.59 -15.12
CA GLN A 104 -0.14 11.21 -14.64
C GLN A 104 1.31 10.90 -14.26
N GLN A 105 2.26 11.32 -15.10
CA GLN A 105 3.68 11.20 -14.78
C GLN A 105 4.07 12.08 -13.59
N ALA A 106 3.46 13.27 -13.44
CA ALA A 106 3.65 14.15 -12.30
C ALA A 106 3.06 13.58 -11.00
N ALA A 107 2.04 12.72 -11.08
CA ALA A 107 1.37 12.15 -9.91
C ALA A 107 2.25 11.20 -9.09
N GLY A 108 3.05 10.39 -9.77
CA GLY A 108 3.90 9.44 -9.07
C GLY A 108 4.59 8.50 -10.02
N HIS A 109 4.88 7.31 -9.52
CA HIS A 109 5.44 6.23 -10.33
C HIS A 109 4.37 5.20 -10.61
N ILE A 110 4.13 5.00 -11.90
CA ILE A 110 3.19 4.01 -12.38
C ILE A 110 3.97 2.72 -12.55
N ASN A 111 3.77 1.81 -11.62
CA ASN A 111 4.39 0.51 -11.58
C ASN A 111 3.50 -0.50 -12.29
N GLU A 112 4.09 -1.41 -13.04
CA GLU A 112 3.40 -2.60 -13.52
C GLU A 112 3.11 -3.59 -12.38
N ARG A 113 2.32 -4.63 -12.67
CA ARG A 113 1.85 -5.62 -11.67
C ARG A 113 3.01 -6.23 -10.87
N ALA A 114 4.05 -6.72 -11.55
CA ALA A 114 5.18 -7.39 -10.92
C ALA A 114 5.99 -6.45 -10.01
N GLU A 115 6.20 -5.21 -10.45
CA GLU A 115 6.87 -4.20 -9.64
C GLU A 115 6.06 -3.79 -8.41
N SER A 116 4.77 -3.55 -8.59
CA SER A 116 3.85 -3.21 -7.50
C SER A 116 3.80 -4.32 -6.45
N PHE A 117 3.90 -5.58 -6.89
CA PHE A 117 3.91 -6.73 -5.99
C PHE A 117 5.13 -6.75 -5.07
N ARG A 118 6.29 -6.21 -5.48
CA ARG A 118 7.47 -6.10 -4.60
C ARG A 118 7.19 -5.26 -3.35
N CYS A 119 6.35 -4.23 -3.49
CA CYS A 119 5.93 -3.40 -2.36
C CYS A 119 4.78 -4.08 -1.59
N ILE A 120 3.77 -4.57 -2.31
CA ILE A 120 2.56 -5.16 -1.71
C ILE A 120 2.88 -6.41 -0.89
N SER A 121 3.79 -7.28 -1.34
CA SER A 121 4.17 -8.51 -0.63
C SER A 121 4.73 -8.26 0.76
N CYS A 122 5.49 -7.18 0.96
CA CYS A 122 6.01 -6.78 2.26
C CYS A 122 5.01 -5.99 3.11
N HIS A 123 4.02 -5.35 2.48
CA HIS A 123 3.05 -4.49 3.14
C HIS A 123 1.72 -5.18 3.46
N THR A 124 1.57 -6.43 3.05
CA THR A 124 0.35 -7.23 3.24
C THR A 124 0.71 -8.65 3.63
N THR A 125 -0.29 -9.44 4.01
CA THR A 125 -0.14 -10.85 4.33
C THR A 125 -1.04 -11.67 3.42
N GLY A 126 -0.47 -12.66 2.74
CA GLY A 126 -1.22 -13.56 1.85
C GLY A 126 -1.63 -12.95 0.50
N SER A 127 -1.10 -11.78 0.12
CA SER A 127 -1.25 -11.28 -1.25
C SER A 127 -0.48 -12.14 -2.23
N ARG A 128 -1.00 -12.28 -3.45
CA ARG A 128 -0.42 -13.15 -4.48
C ARG A 128 -0.66 -12.63 -5.90
N MET A 129 0.16 -13.11 -6.82
CA MET A 129 -0.01 -12.92 -8.26
C MET A 129 -0.44 -14.24 -8.89
N ASP A 130 -1.74 -14.41 -9.09
CA ASP A 130 -2.28 -15.61 -9.70
C ASP A 130 -2.09 -15.55 -11.24
N PRO A 131 -1.74 -16.67 -11.90
CA PRO A 131 -1.71 -16.75 -13.37
C PRO A 131 -3.07 -16.45 -13.99
N GLY A 132 -3.08 -15.71 -15.10
CA GLY A 132 -4.32 -15.31 -15.79
C GLY A 132 -5.04 -14.12 -15.17
N GLU A 133 -4.74 -13.75 -13.92
CA GLU A 133 -5.25 -12.54 -13.31
C GLU A 133 -4.43 -11.31 -13.72
N GLN A 134 -5.10 -10.21 -14.04
CA GLN A 134 -4.41 -8.96 -14.39
C GLN A 134 -3.99 -8.16 -13.14
N GLU A 135 -4.78 -8.26 -12.07
CA GLU A 135 -4.50 -7.57 -10.81
C GLU A 135 -3.79 -8.47 -9.78
N ILE A 136 -3.18 -7.85 -8.79
CA ILE A 136 -2.72 -8.54 -7.57
C ILE A 136 -3.94 -8.92 -6.74
N VAL A 137 -4.01 -10.18 -6.35
CA VAL A 137 -5.00 -10.64 -5.37
C VAL A 137 -4.52 -10.20 -4.00
N LEU A 138 -5.21 -9.20 -3.44
CA LEU A 138 -4.82 -8.60 -2.17
C LEU A 138 -5.24 -9.49 -1.00
N GLY A 139 -4.29 -9.78 -0.10
CA GLY A 139 -4.54 -10.39 1.19
C GLY A 139 -4.87 -9.37 2.28
N GLU A 140 -4.55 -9.69 3.52
CA GLU A 140 -4.77 -8.78 4.66
C GLU A 140 -3.74 -7.64 4.65
N LEU A 141 -4.17 -6.41 4.96
CA LEU A 141 -3.27 -5.26 5.04
C LEU A 141 -2.37 -5.33 6.28
N GLY A 142 -1.07 -5.08 6.10
CA GLY A 142 -0.05 -5.20 7.13
C GLY A 142 0.58 -6.59 7.23
N VAL A 143 1.59 -6.70 8.08
CA VAL A 143 2.31 -7.97 8.35
C VAL A 143 1.67 -8.65 9.55
N ARG A 144 0.98 -9.75 9.29
CA ARG A 144 0.10 -10.50 10.20
C ARG A 144 0.73 -11.83 10.58
N CYS A 145 0.05 -12.58 11.46
CA CYS A 145 0.56 -13.84 11.99
C CYS A 145 1.01 -14.79 10.86
N GLU A 146 0.20 -14.89 9.82
CA GLU A 146 0.43 -15.81 8.69
C GLU A 146 1.61 -15.41 7.80
N ALA A 147 2.10 -14.16 7.89
CA ALA A 147 3.30 -13.73 7.17
C ALA A 147 4.57 -14.44 7.66
N CYS A 148 4.58 -14.84 8.94
CA CYS A 148 5.69 -15.57 9.54
C CYS A 148 5.32 -17.03 9.86
N HIS A 149 4.05 -17.31 10.15
CA HIS A 149 3.61 -18.62 10.61
C HIS A 149 2.87 -19.46 9.56
N GLY A 150 2.77 -18.96 8.33
CA GLY A 150 2.02 -19.61 7.26
C GLY A 150 0.50 -19.59 7.47
N PRO A 151 -0.28 -20.22 6.57
CA PRO A 151 -1.74 -20.20 6.63
C PRO A 151 -2.30 -20.81 7.93
N GLY A 152 -3.14 -20.04 8.63
CA GLY A 152 -3.64 -20.36 9.96
C GLY A 152 -4.93 -21.20 10.00
N LEU A 153 -5.50 -21.59 8.85
CA LEU A 153 -6.79 -22.29 8.81
C LEU A 153 -6.79 -23.59 9.60
N ALA A 154 -5.74 -24.42 9.45
CA ALA A 154 -5.62 -25.68 10.18
C ALA A 154 -5.51 -25.47 11.70
N HIS A 155 -4.82 -24.40 12.11
CA HIS A 155 -4.72 -23.98 13.50
C HIS A 155 -6.09 -23.57 14.05
N PHE A 156 -6.78 -22.66 13.37
CA PHE A 156 -8.11 -22.19 13.77
C PHE A 156 -9.11 -23.35 13.93
N GLU A 157 -9.13 -24.26 12.97
CA GLU A 157 -10.01 -25.42 12.97
C GLU A 157 -9.70 -26.39 14.14
N ALA A 158 -8.44 -26.57 14.50
CA ALA A 158 -8.06 -27.39 15.65
C ALA A 158 -8.46 -26.74 16.99
N VAL A 159 -8.27 -25.42 17.13
CA VAL A 159 -8.73 -24.66 18.30
C VAL A 159 -10.24 -24.77 18.47
N LYS A 160 -11.01 -24.63 17.38
CA LYS A 160 -12.48 -24.75 17.39
C LYS A 160 -12.96 -26.12 17.87
N ARG A 161 -12.17 -27.18 17.64
CA ARG A 161 -12.43 -28.55 18.10
C ARG A 161 -11.89 -28.85 19.51
N GLY A 162 -11.21 -27.90 20.16
CA GLY A 162 -10.57 -28.11 21.47
C GLY A 162 -9.27 -28.93 21.43
N ASP A 163 -8.75 -29.23 20.24
CA ASP A 163 -7.53 -30.03 20.03
C ASP A 163 -6.29 -29.13 20.09
N ARG A 164 -5.81 -28.88 21.31
CA ARG A 164 -4.68 -27.97 21.58
C ARG A 164 -3.36 -28.46 20.97
N ASP A 165 -3.11 -29.76 21.01
CA ASP A 165 -1.87 -30.34 20.49
C ASP A 165 -1.78 -30.19 18.97
N ARG A 166 -2.88 -30.43 18.26
CA ARG A 166 -2.96 -30.19 16.82
C ARG A 166 -2.89 -28.70 16.49
N ALA A 167 -3.53 -27.85 17.28
CA ALA A 167 -3.47 -26.40 17.08
C ALA A 167 -2.04 -25.85 17.18
N ALA A 168 -1.24 -26.31 18.15
CA ALA A 168 0.14 -25.89 18.30
C ALA A 168 1.02 -26.33 17.13
N LYS A 169 0.82 -27.56 16.62
CA LYS A 169 1.57 -28.11 15.47
C LYS A 169 1.19 -27.47 14.14
N ALA A 170 -0.02 -26.90 14.04
CA ALA A 170 -0.54 -26.32 12.81
C ALA A 170 -0.07 -24.87 12.56
N VAL A 171 0.57 -24.24 13.53
CA VAL A 171 1.26 -22.95 13.34
C VAL A 171 2.67 -23.27 12.84
N GLY A 172 2.95 -22.98 11.57
CA GLY A 172 4.28 -23.22 11.02
C GLY A 172 5.34 -22.38 11.74
N SER A 173 6.51 -22.95 12.00
CA SER A 173 7.72 -22.13 12.17
C SER A 173 8.15 -21.69 10.78
N PHE A 174 8.41 -20.40 10.60
CA PHE A 174 8.98 -19.83 9.37
C PHE A 174 10.21 -20.64 8.93
N LYS A 175 10.02 -21.59 8.00
CA LYS A 175 11.11 -22.07 7.16
C LYS A 175 11.11 -21.07 6.02
N GLY A 176 11.97 -20.06 6.10
CA GLY A 176 12.21 -19.16 4.98
C GLY A 176 12.46 -20.02 3.74
N ASP A 177 11.81 -19.67 2.63
CA ASP A 177 11.89 -20.41 1.38
C ASP A 177 13.34 -20.75 1.07
N SER A 178 13.71 -22.01 1.25
CA SER A 178 14.79 -22.58 0.47
C SER A 178 14.29 -22.54 -0.97
N ALA A 179 14.85 -21.63 -1.75
CA ALA A 179 14.78 -21.71 -3.19
C ALA A 179 15.28 -23.09 -3.62
N GLU A 180 14.39 -23.94 -4.14
CA GLU A 180 14.54 -25.27 -4.81
C GLU A 180 13.24 -26.05 -4.52
N GLU A 181 12.45 -26.65 -5.40
CA GLU A 181 12.39 -27.08 -6.82
C GLU A 181 10.86 -27.09 -7.15
N VAL A 182 10.29 -26.86 -8.34
CA VAL A 182 10.49 -27.33 -9.72
C VAL A 182 9.70 -26.38 -10.65
#